data_AF-A0A8J2YJA1-F1
#
_entry.id   AF-A0A8J2YJA1-F1
#
_cell.length_a   1.000
_cell.length_b   1.000
_cell.length_c   1.000
_cell.angle_alpha   90.00
_cell.angle_beta   90.00
_cell.angle_gamma   90.00
#
_symmetry.space_group_name_H-M   'P 1'
#
loop_
_entity.id
_entity.type
_entity.pdbx_description
1 polymer ?
#
loop_
_entity_poly.entity_id
_entity_poly.type
_entity_poly.pdbx_seq_one_letter_code
_entity_poly.pdbx_strand_id
1 'polypeptide(L)'
;MSDTVKIRKKNRILRIEKDRLPGFLKQGYDQIDESGKIIKRATGGRMISVAEYNEVIEELEKIKKSPNSTKEFEKEIEDLKSEIKKLKTENTRLKKALDGNEGKEGN
;
A
#
# COMPACT_ATOMS: atom_id res chain seq x y z
N MET A 1 -5.22 32.63 12.64
CA MET A 1 -5.63 31.22 12.64
C MET A 1 -4.53 30.44 13.32
N SER A 2 -4.81 29.78 14.44
CA SER A 2 -3.82 29.02 15.19
C SER A 2 -3.62 27.66 14.53
N ASP A 3 -2.46 27.48 13.88
CA ASP A 3 -2.01 26.21 13.29
C ASP A 3 -1.73 25.22 14.44
N THR A 4 -2.77 24.52 14.88
CA THR A 4 -2.66 23.52 15.95
C THR A 4 -2.46 22.12 15.40
N VAL A 5 -1.55 21.35 16.02
CA VAL A 5 -1.22 19.96 15.65
C VAL A 5 -1.52 19.00 16.80
N LYS A 6 -1.85 17.75 16.47
CA LYS A 6 -2.04 16.69 17.47
C LYS A 6 -0.72 15.95 17.70
N ILE A 7 -0.39 15.71 18.97
CA ILE A 7 0.78 14.94 19.39
C ILE A 7 0.37 13.83 20.36
N ARG A 8 1.13 12.73 20.40
CA ARG A 8 0.88 11.57 21.25
C ARG A 8 2.15 11.09 21.94
N LYS A 9 2.05 10.75 23.22
CA LYS A 9 3.08 9.99 23.95
C LYS A 9 2.39 8.97 24.85
N LYS A 10 2.61 7.68 24.58
CA LYS A 10 1.85 6.58 25.22
C LYS A 10 0.33 6.82 25.03
N ASN A 11 -0.45 6.85 26.10
CA ASN A 11 -1.90 7.07 26.08
C ASN A 11 -2.30 8.55 26.12
N ARG A 12 -1.34 9.48 26.15
CA ARG A 12 -1.60 10.91 26.24
C ARG A 12 -1.61 11.53 24.85
N ILE A 13 -2.73 12.17 24.49
CA ILE A 13 -2.89 12.95 23.25
C ILE A 13 -3.10 14.42 23.64
N LEU A 14 -2.36 15.32 22.99
CA LEU A 14 -2.46 16.76 23.19
C LEU A 14 -2.61 17.47 21.85
N ARG A 15 -3.33 18.59 21.86
CA ARG A 15 -3.34 19.56 20.76
C ARG A 15 -2.48 20.75 21.17
N ILE A 16 -1.48 21.06 20.37
CA ILE A 16 -0.50 22.13 20.66
C ILE A 16 -0.37 23.04 19.44
N GLU A 17 0.11 24.26 19.65
CA GLU A 17 0.55 25.12 18.55
C GLU A 17 1.76 24.51 17.84
N LYS A 18 1.79 24.64 16.51
CA LYS A 18 2.84 24.07 15.63
C LYS A 18 4.24 24.51 16.02
N ASP A 19 4.41 25.74 16.50
CA ASP A 19 5.71 26.28 16.93
C ASP A 19 6.31 25.52 18.12
N ARG A 20 5.47 24.88 18.93
CA ARG A 20 5.91 24.09 20.09
C ARG A 20 6.29 22.66 19.72
N LEU A 21 5.90 22.19 18.52
CA LEU A 21 6.12 20.81 18.07
C LEU A 21 7.58 20.35 18.19
N PRO A 22 8.62 21.13 17.80
CA PRO A 22 10.00 20.68 17.91
C PRO A 22 10.44 20.35 19.34
N GLY A 23 9.95 21.12 20.32
CA GLY A 23 10.22 20.84 21.75
C GLY A 23 9.60 19.53 22.20
N PHE A 24 8.35 19.27 21.79
CA PHE A 24 7.64 18.04 22.13
C PHE A 24 8.22 16.80 21.43
N LEU A 25 8.69 16.93 20.17
CA LEU A 25 9.42 15.86 19.47
C LEU A 25 10.69 15.46 20.22
N LYS A 26 11.45 16.42 20.76
CA LYS A 26 12.63 16.16 21.60
C LYS A 26 12.26 15.46 22.91
N GLN A 27 11.10 15.79 23.49
CA GLN A 27 10.57 15.15 24.70
C GLN A 27 9.98 13.74 24.46
N GLY A 28 9.94 13.26 23.22
CA GLY A 28 9.43 11.92 22.91
C GLY A 28 7.94 11.87 22.57
N TYR A 29 7.33 12.98 22.14
CA TYR A 29 5.96 12.98 21.61
C TYR A 29 5.97 12.84 20.10
N ASP A 30 5.19 11.91 19.57
CA ASP A 30 4.98 11.74 18.14
C ASP A 30 3.93 12.75 17.65
N GLN A 31 4.09 13.31 16.45
CA GLN A 31 3.00 14.01 15.77
C GLN A 31 2.06 12.97 15.16
N ILE A 32 0.76 13.12 15.41
CA ILE A 32 -0.26 12.24 14.85
C ILE A 32 -1.27 13.04 14.01
N ASP A 33 -1.89 12.36 13.05
CA ASP A 33 -3.03 12.89 12.31
C ASP A 33 -4.35 12.74 13.10
N GLU A 34 -5.47 13.07 12.46
CA GLU A 34 -6.78 12.94 13.08
C GLU A 34 -7.22 11.49 13.31
N SER A 35 -6.70 10.56 12.52
CA SER A 35 -6.95 9.11 12.65
C SER A 35 -6.05 8.43 13.69
N GLY A 36 -5.09 9.17 14.27
CA GLY A 36 -4.12 8.65 15.22
C GLY A 36 -2.91 7.96 14.58
N LYS A 37 -2.72 8.09 13.26
CA LYS A 37 -1.50 7.65 12.58
C LYS A 37 -0.38 8.65 12.81
N ILE A 38 0.84 8.13 12.94
CA ILE A 38 2.03 8.96 13.19
C ILE A 38 2.46 9.62 11.88
N ILE A 39 2.44 10.96 11.85
CA ILE A 39 2.97 11.78 10.76
C ILE A 39 4.48 11.97 10.93
N LYS A 40 4.92 12.29 12.15
CA LYS A 40 6.32 12.56 12.47
C LYS A 40 6.69 11.88 13.78
N ARG A 41 7.64 10.95 13.72
CA ARG A 41 8.14 10.24 14.89
C ARG A 41 8.98 11.15 15.77
N ALA A 42 8.84 10.97 17.08
CA ALA A 42 9.71 11.60 18.04
C ALA A 42 11.13 11.06 17.90
N THR A 43 12.11 11.96 17.88
CA THR A 43 13.52 11.55 17.87
C THR A 43 14.04 11.26 19.28
N GLY A 44 13.30 11.70 20.32
CA GLY A 44 13.71 11.53 21.72
C GLY A 44 15.06 12.19 22.03
N GLY A 45 15.44 13.21 21.26
CA GLY A 45 16.75 13.85 21.34
C GLY A 45 17.89 13.08 20.67
N ARG A 46 17.62 11.92 20.07
CA ARG A 46 18.60 11.16 19.30
C ARG A 46 18.79 11.79 17.93
N MET A 47 20.03 11.82 17.46
CA MET A 47 20.37 12.17 16.08
C MET A 47 20.61 10.88 15.31
N ILE A 48 20.15 10.85 14.06
CA ILE A 48 20.43 9.76 13.12
C ILE A 48 21.65 10.21 12.30
N SER A 49 22.63 9.34 12.12
CA SER A 49 23.78 9.62 11.26
C SER A 49 23.38 9.56 9.78
N VAL A 50 24.19 10.20 8.92
CA VAL A 50 23.95 10.13 7.46
C VAL A 50 24.08 8.68 6.96
N ALA A 51 24.98 7.89 7.56
CA ALA A 51 25.16 6.48 7.20
C ALA A 51 23.89 5.67 7.46
N GLU A 52 23.32 5.74 8.67
CA GLU A 52 22.07 5.04 9.02
C GLU A 52 20.89 5.48 8.14
N TYR A 53 20.83 6.77 7.78
CA TYR A 53 19.80 7.26 6.87
C TYR A 53 19.96 6.67 5.46
N ASN A 54 21.19 6.59 4.96
CA ASN A 54 21.48 6.01 3.64
C ASN A 54 21.19 4.51 3.61
N GLU A 55 21.51 3.77 4.67
CA GLU A 55 21.18 2.33 4.78
C GLU A 55 19.67 2.10 4.66
N VAL A 56 18.86 2.90 5.36
CA VAL A 56 17.39 2.81 5.27
C VAL A 56 16.89 3.17 3.86
N ILE A 57 17.49 4.17 3.20
CA ILE A 57 17.15 4.50 1.80
C ILE A 57 17.45 3.32 0.88
N GLU A 58 18.62 2.71 1.00
CA GLU A 58 19.01 1.57 0.18
C GLU A 58 18.08 0.37 0.39
N GLU A 59 17.70 0.07 1.62
CA GLU A 59 16.71 -0.97 1.91
C GLU A 59 15.33 -0.64 1.32
N LEU A 60 14.87 0.61 1.44
CA LEU A 60 13.63 1.05 0.83
C LEU A 60 13.67 0.93 -0.70
N GLU A 61 14.80 1.27 -1.33
CA GLU A 61 14.98 1.09 -2.75
C GLU A 61 14.99 -0.39 -3.15
N LYS A 62 15.67 -1.26 -2.38
CA LYS A 62 15.65 -2.71 -2.60
C LYS A 62 14.24 -3.27 -2.51
N ILE A 63 13.45 -2.85 -1.52
CA ILE A 63 12.06 -3.29 -1.37
C ILE A 63 11.19 -2.77 -2.51
N LYS A 64 11.39 -1.52 -2.94
CA LYS A 64 10.64 -0.94 -4.08
C LYS A 64 11.03 -1.53 -5.44
N LYS A 65 12.30 -1.94 -5.61
CA LYS A 65 12.84 -2.55 -6.83
C LYS A 65 12.69 -4.08 -6.84
N SER A 66 12.38 -4.70 -5.69
CA SER A 66 12.00 -6.11 -5.63
C SER A 66 10.72 -6.31 -6.45
N PRO A 67 10.65 -7.30 -7.36
CA PRO A 67 9.54 -7.52 -8.29
C PRO A 67 8.22 -7.97 -7.64
N ASN A 68 8.08 -7.76 -6.33
CA ASN A 68 6.79 -7.83 -5.65
C ASN A 68 6.03 -6.49 -5.74
N SER A 69 6.22 -5.76 -6.84
CA SER A 69 5.42 -4.58 -7.07
C SER A 69 3.98 -5.05 -7.24
N THR A 70 3.13 -4.63 -6.31
CA THR A 70 1.69 -4.93 -6.32
C THR A 70 1.07 -4.68 -7.69
N LYS A 71 1.65 -3.75 -8.47
CA LYS A 71 1.31 -3.43 -9.86
C LYS A 71 1.59 -4.53 -10.88
N GLU A 72 2.70 -5.27 -10.76
CA GLU A 72 2.99 -6.39 -11.67
C GLU A 72 2.03 -7.56 -11.41
N PHE A 73 1.76 -7.86 -10.15
CA PHE A 73 0.72 -8.84 -9.79
C PHE A 73 -0.69 -8.39 -10.17
N GLU A 74 -1.03 -7.11 -10.00
CA GLU A 74 -2.31 -6.55 -10.45
C GLU A 74 -2.48 -6.69 -11.97
N LYS A 75 -1.43 -6.43 -12.73
CA LYS A 75 -1.43 -6.58 -14.19
C LYS A 75 -1.57 -8.03 -14.62
N GLU A 76 -0.84 -8.95 -13.98
CA GLU A 76 -0.94 -10.38 -14.26
C GLU A 76 -2.34 -10.94 -13.90
N ILE A 77 -2.95 -10.48 -12.80
CA ILE A 77 -4.33 -10.82 -12.43
C ILE A 77 -5.32 -10.31 -13.50
N GLU A 78 -5.12 -9.11 -14.03
CA GLU A 78 -5.97 -8.54 -15.07
C GLU A 78 -5.85 -9.31 -16.39
N ASP A 79 -4.63 -9.62 -16.82
CA ASP A 79 -4.34 -10.41 -18.02
C ASP A 79 -4.96 -11.81 -17.91
N LEU A 80 -4.75 -12.52 -16.79
CA LEU A 80 -5.35 -13.84 -16.53
C LEU A 80 -6.87 -13.80 -16.50
N LYS A 81 -7.49 -12.75 -15.93
CA LYS A 81 -8.95 -12.59 -15.96
C LYS A 81 -9.48 -12.41 -17.38
N SER A 82 -8.76 -11.67 -18.22
CA SER A 82 -9.13 -11.46 -19.63
C SER A 82 -9.05 -12.78 -20.42
N GLU A 83 -8.01 -13.58 -20.17
CA GLU A 83 -7.79 -14.89 -20.80
C GLU A 83 -8.90 -15.88 -20.41
N ILE A 84 -9.22 -15.97 -19.11
CA ILE A 84 -10.31 -16.81 -18.60
C ILE A 84 -11.64 -16.44 -19.26
N LYS A 85 -11.90 -15.15 -19.49
CA LYS A 85 -13.15 -14.70 -20.14
C LYS A 85 -13.20 -15.18 -21.59
N LYS A 86 -12.12 -15.04 -22.36
CA LYS A 86 -12.04 -15.52 -23.75
C LYS A 86 -12.24 -17.03 -23.83
N LEU A 87 -11.49 -17.79 -23.03
CA LEU A 87 -11.57 -19.25 -22.98
C LEU A 87 -12.96 -19.75 -22.53
N LYS A 88 -13.65 -19.04 -21.64
CA LYS A 88 -15.04 -19.34 -21.30
C LYS A 88 -15.98 -19.13 -22.48
N THR A 89 -15.84 -18.03 -23.22
CA THR A 89 -16.66 -17.77 -24.41
C THR A 89 -16.40 -18.82 -25.51
N GLU A 90 -15.14 -19.17 -25.76
CA GLU A 90 -14.73 -20.23 -26.68
C GLU A 90 -15.39 -21.57 -26.29
N ASN A 91 -15.25 -21.98 -25.02
CA ASN A 91 -15.84 -23.21 -24.50
C ASN A 91 -17.36 -23.24 -24.66
N THR A 92 -18.06 -22.13 -24.40
CA THR A 92 -19.53 -22.09 -24.59
C THR A 92 -19.93 -22.21 -26.06
N ARG A 93 -19.13 -21.67 -27.00
CA ARG A 93 -19.39 -21.81 -28.44
C ARG A 93 -19.12 -23.23 -28.91
N LEU A 94 -18.00 -23.82 -28.51
CA LEU A 94 -17.63 -25.19 -28.86
C LEU A 94 -18.63 -26.20 -28.32
N LYS A 95 -19.10 -26.03 -27.06
CA LYS A 95 -20.17 -26.87 -26.50
C LYS A 95 -21.45 -26.82 -27.34
N LYS A 96 -21.92 -25.61 -27.69
CA LYS A 96 -23.09 -25.45 -28.56
C LYS A 96 -22.89 -26.05 -29.96
N ALA A 97 -21.67 -25.99 -30.50
CA ALA A 97 -21.35 -26.58 -31.79
C ALA A 97 -21.35 -28.12 -31.73
N LEU A 98 -20.83 -28.71 -30.65
CA LEU A 98 -20.89 -30.16 -30.40
C LEU A 98 -22.33 -30.64 -30.21
N ASP A 99 -23.10 -29.98 -29.33
CA ASP A 99 -24.51 -30.30 -29.09
C ASP A 99 -25.36 -30.18 -30.37
N GLY A 100 -25.00 -29.27 -31.29
CA GLY A 100 -25.67 -29.09 -32.58
C GLY A 100 -25.23 -30.06 -33.68
N ASN A 101 -24.10 -30.74 -33.54
CA ASN A 101 -23.57 -31.68 -34.52
C ASN A 101 -23.95 -33.14 -34.18
N GLU A 102 -24.08 -33.49 -32.90
CA GLU A 102 -24.59 -34.80 -32.45
C GLU A 102 -26.03 -35.08 -32.93
N GLY A 103 -26.82 -34.04 -33.21
CA GLY A 103 -28.18 -34.17 -33.76
C GLY A 103 -28.26 -34.41 -35.28
N LYS A 104 -27.14 -34.38 -36.03
CA LYS A 104 -27.14 -34.50 -37.50
C LYS A 104 -26.49 -35.77 -38.04
N GLU A 105 -25.77 -36.53 -37.23
CA GLU A 105 -25.12 -37.80 -37.65
C GLU A 105 -26.04 -39.04 -37.49
N GLY A 106 -27.29 -38.85 -37.08
CA GLY A 106 -28.25 -39.93 -36.79
C GLY A 106 -29.45 -40.04 -37.74
N ASN A 107 -29.30 -39.75 -39.04
CA ASN A 107 -30.35 -40.00 -40.04
C ASN A 107 -29.80 -40.59 -41.34
#